data_AF-A0A453T6B7-F1
#
_entry.id   AF-A0A453T6B7-F1
#
_cell.length_a   1.000
_cell.length_b   1.000
_cell.length_c   1.000
_cell.angle_alpha   90.00
_cell.angle_beta   90.00
_cell.angle_gamma   90.00
#
_symmetry.space_group_name_H-M   'P 1'
#
loop_
_entity.id
_entity.type
_entity.pdbx_description
1 polymer ?
#
loop_
_entity_poly.entity_id
_entity_poly.type
_entity_poly.pdbx_seq_one_letter_code
_entity_poly.pdbx_strand_id
1 'polypeptide(L)' 'MDWYAWLSKAGLTPAATYEYGLLFSENELEPGDAPDFDHDLLKSMGIAVAKHRLEILKLARK' A
#
# COMPACT_ATOMS: atom_id res chain seq x y z
N MET A 1 11.72 3.78 0.85
CA MET A 1 11.01 4.23 2.07
C MET A 1 10.74 3.01 2.93
N ASP A 2 10.58 3.18 4.24
CA ASP A 2 10.01 2.12 5.07
C ASP A 2 8.50 2.02 4.77
N TRP A 3 8.14 1.11 3.85
CA TRP A 3 6.75 0.89 3.45
C TRP A 3 5.87 0.44 4.61
N TYR A 4 6.42 -0.28 5.59
CA TYR A 4 5.70 -0.66 6.79
C TYR A 4 5.35 0.58 7.62
N ALA A 5 6.31 1.46 7.86
CA ALA A 5 6.08 2.71 8.60
C ALA A 5 5.09 3.61 7.86
N TRP A 6 5.13 3.66 6.53
CA TRP A 6 4.15 4.42 5.74
C TRP A 6 2.74 3.81 5.84
N LEU A 7 2.58 2.52 5.54
CA LEU A 7 1.30 1.80 5.57
C LEU A 7 0.65 1.76 6.96
N SER A 8 1.45 1.82 8.04
CA SER A 8 0.91 1.87 9.41
C SER A 8 -0.02 3.06 9.66
N LYS A 9 0.08 4.12 8.83
CA LYS A 9 -0.78 5.31 8.87
C LYS A 9 -2.14 5.10 8.19
N ALA A 10 -2.31 4.02 7.43
CA ALA A 10 -3.56 3.68 6.72
C ALA A 10 -4.58 2.94 7.62
N GLY A 11 -4.26 2.68 8.89
CA GLY A 11 -5.17 1.99 9.81
C GLY A 11 -5.41 0.52 9.47
N LEU A 12 -4.47 -0.10 8.75
CA LEU A 12 -4.48 -1.54 8.45
C LEU A 12 -4.05 -2.33 9.70
N THR A 13 -4.39 -3.62 9.74
CA THR A 13 -3.89 -4.51 10.79
C THR A 13 -2.36 -4.66 10.67
N PRO A 14 -1.62 -4.91 11.78
CA PRO A 14 -0.17 -5.09 11.72
C PRO A 14 0.27 -6.17 10.71
N ALA A 15 -0.49 -7.26 10.59
CA ALA A 15 -0.23 -8.32 9.64
C ALA A 15 -0.35 -7.84 8.18
N ALA A 16 -1.44 -7.13 7.84
CA ALA A 16 -1.65 -6.60 6.49
C ALA A 16 -0.61 -5.50 6.15
N THR A 17 -0.25 -4.66 7.12
CA THR A 17 0.81 -3.65 6.95
C THR A 17 2.15 -4.29 6.60
N TYR A 18 2.52 -5.39 7.30
CA TYR A 18 3.74 -6.13 7.02
C TYR A 18 3.72 -6.79 5.64
N GLU A 19 2.65 -7.52 5.33
CA GLU A 19 2.48 -8.20 4.05
C GLU A 19 2.55 -7.21 2.87
N TYR A 20 1.82 -6.10 2.93
CA TYR A 20 1.81 -5.12 1.84
C TYR A 20 3.10 -4.32 1.75
N GLY A 21 3.79 -4.09 2.87
CA GLY A 21 5.11 -3.49 2.86
C GLY A 21 6.15 -4.35 2.12
N LEU A 22 6.07 -5.68 2.28
CA LEU A 22 6.86 -6.62 1.50
C LEU A 22 6.48 -6.56 0.02
N LEU A 23 5.19 -6.65 -0.31
CA LEU A 23 4.72 -6.58 -1.71
C LEU A 23 5.20 -5.31 -2.42
N PHE A 24 5.13 -4.16 -1.75
CA PHE A 24 5.60 -2.89 -2.33
C PHE A 24 7.12 -2.91 -2.56
N SER A 25 7.87 -3.54 -1.67
CA SER A 25 9.33 -3.70 -1.83
C SER A 25 9.68 -4.69 -2.96
N GLU A 26 8.94 -5.80 -3.07
CA GLU A 26 9.12 -6.82 -4.12
C GLU A 26 8.73 -6.32 -5.51
N ASN A 27 7.79 -5.37 -5.60
CA ASN A 27 7.39 -4.71 -6.84
C ASN A 27 8.22 -3.44 -7.13
N GLU A 28 9.32 -3.22 -6.40
CA GLU A 28 10.25 -2.10 -6.57
C GLU A 28 9.58 -0.72 -6.52
N LEU A 29 8.46 -0.60 -5.80
CA LEU A 29 7.77 0.68 -5.66
C LEU A 29 8.63 1.66 -4.87
N GLU A 30 8.69 2.89 -5.36
CA GLU A 30 9.35 4.02 -4.76
C GLU A 30 8.36 4.96 -4.07
N PRO A 31 8.83 5.80 -3.13
CA PRO A 31 7.96 6.74 -2.42
C PRO A 31 7.28 7.74 -3.37
N GLY A 32 7.96 8.04 -4.49
CA GLY A 32 7.47 8.93 -5.53
C GLY A 32 6.31 8.36 -6.33
N ASP A 33 6.10 7.04 -6.30
CA ASP A 33 5.02 6.37 -7.04
C ASP A 33 3.70 6.38 -6.28
N ALA A 34 3.72 6.66 -4.97
CA ALA A 34 2.53 6.64 -4.13
C ALA A 34 1.37 7.50 -4.67
N PRO A 35 1.59 8.74 -5.19
CA PRO A 35 0.53 9.55 -5.80
C PRO A 35 -0.15 8.90 -7.03
N ASP A 36 0.54 8.00 -7.72
CA ASP A 36 0.06 7.32 -8.93
C ASP A 36 -0.64 5.99 -8.62
N PHE A 37 -0.71 5.58 -7.35
CA PHE A 37 -1.42 4.37 -6.98
C PHE A 37 -2.90 4.45 -7.36
N ASP A 38 -3.42 3.36 -7.92
CA ASP A 38 -4.83 3.18 -8.21
C ASP A 38 -5.34 1.80 -7.74
N HIS A 39 -6.64 1.55 -7.95
CA HIS A 39 -7.23 0.29 -7.52
C HIS A 39 -6.71 -0.93 -8.31
N ASP A 40 -6.36 -0.75 -9.58
CA ASP A 40 -5.97 -1.84 -10.46
C ASP A 40 -4.52 -2.26 -10.21
N LEU A 41 -3.61 -1.30 -10.02
CA LEU A 41 -2.22 -1.52 -9.59
C LEU A 41 -2.16 -2.26 -8.26
N LEU A 42 -2.87 -1.78 -7.24
CA LEU A 42 -2.86 -2.43 -5.92
C LEU A 42 -3.45 -3.85 -6.00
N LYS A 43 -4.47 -4.05 -6.83
CA LYS A 43 -5.07 -5.37 -7.04
C LYS A 43 -4.14 -6.31 -7.81
N SER A 44 -3.40 -5.83 -8.81
CA SER A 44 -2.46 -6.66 -9.59
C SER A 44 -1.30 -7.16 -8.75
N MET A 45 -0.88 -6.40 -7.73
CA MET A 45 0.15 -6.82 -6.76
C MET A 45 -0.36 -7.81 -5.69
N GLY A 46 -1.67 -8.08 -5.62
CA GLY A 46 -2.23 -9.04 -4.66
C GLY A 46 -3.01 -8.43 -3.50
N ILE A 47 -3.19 -7.11 -3.44
CA ILE A 47 -4.03 -6.46 -2.41
C ILE A 47 -5.51 -6.63 -2.80
N ALA A 48 -6.07 -7.81 -2.54
CA ALA A 48 -7.42 -8.20 -2.97
C ALA A 48 -8.55 -7.54 -2.16
N VAL A 49 -8.29 -7.15 -0.92
CA VAL A 49 -9.29 -6.56 -0.01
C VAL A 49 -9.60 -5.12 -0.41
N ALA A 50 -10.83 -4.86 -0.88
CA ALA A 50 -11.24 -3.54 -1.36
C ALA A 50 -11.08 -2.43 -0.32
N LYS A 51 -11.41 -2.71 0.95
CA LYS A 51 -11.25 -1.75 2.06
C LYS A 51 -9.80 -1.36 2.27
N HIS A 52 -8.85 -2.31 2.15
CA HIS A 52 -7.43 -2.01 2.31
C HIS A 52 -6.93 -1.11 1.19
N ARG A 53 -7.26 -1.43 -0.07
CA ARG A 53 -6.93 -0.56 -1.21
C ARG A 53 -7.46 0.86 -1.00
N LEU A 54 -8.70 1.01 -0.54
CA LEU A 54 -9.30 2.31 -0.27
C LEU A 54 -8.49 3.14 0.76
N GLU A 55 -8.07 2.53 1.87
CA GLU A 55 -7.31 3.25 2.90
C GLU A 55 -5.88 3.59 2.43
N ILE A 56 -5.24 2.73 1.65
CA ILE A 56 -3.94 3.00 1.01
C ILE A 56 -4.05 4.19 0.05
N LEU A 57 -5.07 4.23 -0.80
CA LEU A 57 -5.29 5.34 -1.74
C LEU A 57 -5.64 6.65 -1.03
N LYS A 58 -6.32 6.60 0.11
CA LYS A 58 -6.52 7.80 0.95
C LYS A 58 -5.21 8.31 1.55
N LEU A 59 -4.31 7.40 1.94
CA LEU A 59 -3.00 7.77 2.47
C LEU A 59 -2.10 8.36 1.38
N ALA A 60 -2.11 7.79 0.17
CA ALA A 60 -1.36 8.27 -0.99
C ALA A 60 -1.70 9.71 -1.43
N ARG A 61 -2.91 10.18 -1.14
CA ARG A 61 -3.38 11.53 -1.49
C ARG A 61 -3.08 12.59 -0.42
N LYS A 62 -2.46 12.21 0.69
CA LYS A 62 -2.06 13.12 1.78
C LYS A 62 -0.62 13.54 1.63
#